data_AF-A0A0F7XXR1-F1
#
_entry.id   AF-A0A0F7XXR1-F1
#
_cell.length_a   1.000
_cell.length_b   1.000
_cell.length_c   1.000
_cell.angle_alpha   90.00
_cell.angle_beta   90.00
_cell.angle_gamma   90.00
#
_symmetry.space_group_name_H-M   'P 1'
#
loop_
_entity.id
_entity.type
_entity.pdbx_description
1 polymer ?
#
loop_
_entity_poly.entity_id
_entity_poly.type
_entity_poly.pdbx_seq_one_letter_code
_entity_poly.pdbx_strand_id
1 'polypeptide(L)' 'MLWLPQYMAEPHLISGELLPLFEDCHMSPMPMYLAFPPNRHVSAKVRVFIDWIIELMAADRNRPEAVTCE' A
#
# COMPACT_ATOMS: atom_id res chain seq x y z
N MET A 1 4.95 -18.35 8.95
CA MET A 1 3.81 -17.51 8.55
C MET A 1 4.34 -16.09 8.37
N LEU A 2 4.41 -15.61 7.13
CA LEU A 2 4.88 -14.27 6.80
C LEU A 2 3.69 -13.47 6.29
N TRP A 3 3.59 -12.19 6.68
CA TRP A 3 2.57 -11.28 6.20
C TRP A 3 3.24 -10.27 5.28
N LEU A 4 2.85 -10.25 4.01
CA LEU A 4 3.41 -9.38 2.99
C LEU A 4 2.32 -8.44 2.46
N PRO A 5 2.66 -7.17 2.16
CA PRO A 5 1.81 -6.34 1.32
C PRO A 5 1.55 -7.02 -0.03
N GLN A 6 0.33 -6.87 -0.56
CA GLN A 6 -0.10 -7.57 -1.77
C GLN A 6 0.83 -7.30 -2.96
N TYR A 7 1.24 -6.05 -3.17
CA TYR A 7 2.13 -5.65 -4.26
C TYR A 7 3.51 -6.33 -4.21
N MET A 8 3.96 -6.76 -3.03
CA MET A 8 5.20 -7.53 -2.87
C MET A 8 4.97 -9.03 -3.08
N ALA A 9 3.81 -9.53 -2.70
CA ALA A 9 3.48 -10.95 -2.80
C ALA A 9 3.06 -11.37 -4.21
N GLU A 10 2.41 -10.48 -4.96
CA GLU A 10 1.82 -10.77 -6.28
C GLU A 10 2.77 -11.48 -7.26
N PRO A 11 4.04 -11.05 -7.45
CA PRO A 11 4.95 -11.74 -8.36
C PRO A 11 5.21 -13.19 -7.96
N HIS A 12 5.29 -13.45 -6.66
CA HIS A 12 5.57 -14.77 -6.11
C HIS A 12 4.33 -15.67 -6.02
N LEU A 13 3.15 -15.06 -5.89
CA LEU A 13 1.86 -15.77 -6.02
C LEU A 13 1.67 -16.24 -7.47
N ILE A 14 1.98 -15.38 -8.45
CA ILE A 14 1.90 -15.72 -9.88
C ILE A 14 2.92 -16.81 -10.24
N SER A 15 4.14 -16.77 -9.69
CA SER A 15 5.15 -17.79 -9.93
C SER A 15 4.87 -19.12 -9.21
N GLY A 16 3.92 -19.16 -8.27
CA GLY A 16 3.61 -20.33 -7.45
C GLY A 16 4.64 -20.61 -6.35
N GLU A 17 5.58 -19.69 -6.11
CA GLU A 17 6.54 -19.78 -5.00
C GLU A 17 5.89 -19.46 -3.66
N LEU A 18 4.81 -18.67 -3.67
CA LEU A 18 3.96 -18.41 -2.50
C LEU A 18 2.60 -19.06 -2.68
N LEU A 19 2.13 -19.71 -1.61
CA LEU A 19 0.77 -20.21 -1.49
C LEU A 19 -0.03 -19.25 -0.59
N PRO A 20 -1.15 -18.69 -1.06
CA PRO A 20 -2.03 -17.89 -0.20
C PRO A 20 -2.64 -18.77 0.89
N LEU A 21 -2.74 -18.22 2.10
CA LEU A 21 -3.35 -18.87 3.24
C LEU A 21 -4.36 -17.91 3.84
N PHE A 22 -5.50 -18.42 4.28
CA PHE A 22 -6.57 -17.62 4.89
C PHE A 22 -7.06 -16.50 3.97
N GLU A 23 -7.49 -16.85 2.75
CA GLU A 23 -7.96 -15.87 1.74
C GLU A 23 -9.18 -15.05 2.19
N ASP A 24 -10.01 -15.63 3.06
CA ASP A 24 -11.18 -14.98 3.66
C ASP A 24 -10.82 -13.96 4.76
N CYS A 25 -9.53 -13.86 5.06
CA CYS A 25 -9.00 -13.25 6.26
C CYS A 25 -8.19 -12.01 5.89
N HIS A 26 -8.77 -10.83 6.08
CA HIS A 26 -8.19 -9.58 5.61
C HIS A 26 -7.49 -8.81 6.73
N MET A 27 -6.22 -8.47 6.53
CA MET A 27 -5.54 -7.56 7.45
C MET A 27 -6.01 -6.13 7.29
N SER A 28 -6.07 -5.44 8.42
CA SER A 28 -6.23 -3.99 8.47
C SER A 28 -5.19 -3.34 7.54
N PRO A 29 -5.61 -2.43 6.65
CA PRO A 29 -4.71 -1.79 5.70
C PRO A 29 -3.61 -1.03 6.45
N MET A 30 -2.36 -1.26 6.07
CA MET A 30 -1.23 -0.52 6.62
C MET A 30 -1.10 0.83 5.89
N PRO A 31 -1.28 1.97 6.58
CA PRO A 31 -1.22 3.27 5.94
C PRO A 31 0.21 3.59 5.49
N MET A 32 0.35 4.04 4.24
CA MET A 32 1.60 4.58 3.70
C MET A 32 1.64 6.10 3.90
N TYR A 33 2.75 6.60 4.43
CA TYR A 33 2.96 8.02 4.70
C TYR A 33 4.12 8.59 3.89
N LEU A 34 3.94 9.80 3.39
CA LEU A 34 5.01 10.57 2.77
C LEU A 34 5.56 11.59 3.77
N ALA A 35 6.79 11.37 4.25
CA ALA A 35 7.41 12.23 5.26
C ALA A 35 8.24 13.34 4.61
N PHE A 36 7.99 14.59 5.00
CA PHE A 36 8.78 15.76 4.59
C PHE A 36 8.91 16.77 5.75
N PRO A 37 10.00 17.58 5.80
CA PRO A 37 10.20 18.55 6.88
C PRO A 37 9.16 19.68 6.82
N PRO A 38 8.52 20.05 7.96
CA PRO A 38 7.48 21.09 7.99
C PRO A 38 8.03 22.51 7.79
N ASN A 39 9.30 22.77 8.16
CA ASN A 39 9.89 24.11 8.21
C ASN A 39 10.80 24.47 7.03
N ARG A 40 10.75 23.70 5.94
CA ARG A 40 11.34 24.12 4.67
C ARG A 40 10.18 24.55 3.79
N HIS A 41 10.22 25.75 3.20
CA HIS A 41 9.29 26.14 2.14
C HIS A 41 9.24 24.98 1.14
N VAL A 42 8.17 24.17 1.21
CA VAL A 42 8.04 22.98 0.40
C VAL A 42 8.06 23.48 -1.03
N SER A 43 9.16 23.18 -1.73
CA SER A 43 9.38 23.74 -3.05
C SER A 43 8.23 23.34 -3.96
N ALA A 44 7.91 24.16 -4.95
CA ALA A 44 6.85 23.85 -5.92
C ALA A 44 7.05 22.44 -6.52
N LYS A 45 8.31 22.02 -6.70
CA LYS A 45 8.67 20.68 -7.18
C LYS A 45 8.24 19.56 -6.22
N VAL A 46 8.41 19.74 -4.90
CA VAL A 46 7.96 18.74 -3.92
C VAL A 46 6.44 18.70 -3.85
N ARG A 47 5.74 19.83 -3.96
CA ARG A 47 4.27 19.84 -4.01
C ARG A 47 3.72 19.06 -5.21
N VAL A 48 4.22 19.35 -6.40
CA VAL A 48 3.82 18.63 -7.63
C VAL A 48 4.13 17.13 -7.51
N PHE A 49 5.24 16.75 -6.88
CA PHE A 49 5.55 15.35 -6.61
C PHE A 49 4.59 14.69 -5.63
N ILE A 50 4.21 15.39 -4.55
CA ILE A 50 3.21 14.91 -3.59
C ILE A 50 1.87 14.70 -4.30
N ASP A 51 1.41 15.70 -5.06
CA ASP A 51 0.14 15.64 -5.77
C ASP A 51 0.11 14.47 -6.78
N TRP A 52 1.19 14.31 -7.54
CA TRP A 52 1.34 13.19 -8.48
C TRP A 52 1.34 11.82 -7.77
N ILE A 53 2.00 11.68 -6.62
CA ILE A 53 1.95 10.45 -5.83
C ILE A 53 0.54 10.17 -5.33
N ILE A 54 -0.17 11.19 -4.84
CA ILE A 54 -1.54 11.03 -4.34
C ILE A 54 -2.45 10.49 -5.45
N GLU A 55 -2.34 11.03 -6.66
CA GLU A 55 -3.07 10.55 -7.85
C GLU A 55 -2.70 9.11 -8.21
N LEU A 56 -1.40 8.79 -8.23
CA LEU A 56 -0.91 7.44 -8.54
C LEU A 56 -1.43 6.40 -7.54
N MET A 57 -1.38 6.73 -6.24
CA MET A 57 -1.82 5.82 -5.17
C MET A 57 -3.34 5.73 -5.05
N ALA A 58 -4.10 6.71 -5.56
CA ALA A 58 -5.55 6.64 -5.61
C ALA A 58 -6.04 5.53 -6.56
N ALA A 59 -5.29 5.23 -7.63
CA ALA A 59 -5.58 4.15 -8.55
C ALA A 59 -5.49 2.75 -7.89
N ASP A 60 -4.66 2.60 -6.85
CA ASP A 60 -4.43 1.35 -6.13
C ASP A 60 -5.45 1.11 -4.98
N ARG A 61 -6.23 2.14 -4.61
CA ARG A 61 -7.10 2.14 -3.41
C ARG A 61 -8.46 1.44 -3.60
N ASN A 62 -8.58 0.43 -4.45
CA ASN A 62 -9.87 -0.24 -4.70
C ASN A 62 -10.05 -1.52 -3.87
N ARG A 63 -9.74 -1.51 -2.57
CA ARG A 63 -9.95 -2.67 -1.68
C ARG A 63 -10.97 -2.36 -0.57
N PRO A 64 -12.00 -3.21 -0.37
CA PRO A 64 -12.95 -3.05 0.71
C PRO A 64 -12.30 -3.17 2.09
N GLU A 65 -12.95 -2.53 3.06
CA GLU A 65 -12.60 -2.45 4.48
C GLU A 65 -12.40 -3.86 5.08
N ALA A 66 -11.31 -4.04 5.83
CA ALA A 66 -10.82 -5.34 6.26
C ALA A 66 -11.81 -6.10 7.16
N VAL A 67 -12.16 -7.33 6.78
CA VAL A 67 -12.80 -8.32 7.64
C VAL A 67 -11.78 -8.82 8.65
N THR A 68 -12.04 -8.60 9.94
CA THR A 68 -11.20 -9.09 11.05
C THR A 68 -11.19 -10.62 11.07
N CYS A 69 -10.00 -11.21 11.04
CA CYS A 69 -9.78 -12.60 11.40
C CYS A 69 -10.06 -12.79 12.90
N GLU A 70 -11.12 -13.49 13.26
CA GLU A 70 -11.30 -14.08 14.60
C GLU A 70 -10.62 -15.45 14.69
#